data_AF-A0A5S9P147-F1
#
_entry.id   AF-A0A5S9P147-F1
#
_cell.length_a   1.000
_cell.length_b   1.000
_cell.length_c   1.000
_cell.angle_alpha   90.00
_cell.angle_beta   90.00
_cell.angle_gamma   90.00
#
_symmetry.space_group_name_H-M   'P 1'
#
loop_
_entity.id
_entity.type
_entity.pdbx_description
1 polymer ?
#
loop_
_entity_poly.entity_id
_entity_poly.type
_entity_poly.pdbx_seq_one_letter_code
_entity_poly.pdbx_strand_id
1 'polypeptide(L)'
;MFRSDAGECRSVRRAAGVPLRAMVRAYTVALLTILGFALFPVLSVLIVSLVAGAAGCSVNEGSVTPCVIAGVDMGGLLYTMGVLGWLMVATIPVGAMLLAGWLALLLGHLAWRHFRQKAKPIDTPERTDRQA
;
A
#
# COMPACT_ATOMS: atom_id res chain seq x y z
N MET A 1 -50.73 3.64 -31.12
CA MET A 1 -49.71 2.63 -31.45
C MET A 1 -48.34 3.30 -31.39
N PHE A 2 -47.77 3.50 -30.20
CA PHE A 2 -46.37 3.85 -29.96
C PHE A 2 -46.07 3.53 -28.50
N ARG A 3 -45.24 2.51 -28.27
CA ARG A 3 -44.91 1.96 -26.94
C ARG A 3 -43.51 2.44 -26.54
N SER A 4 -43.40 2.79 -25.25
CA SER A 4 -42.22 3.29 -24.56
C SER A 4 -41.00 2.37 -24.65
N ASP A 5 -39.95 2.81 -25.35
CA ASP A 5 -38.61 2.20 -25.34
C ASP A 5 -37.56 3.12 -24.69
N ALA A 6 -37.93 3.84 -23.63
CA ALA A 6 -37.01 4.65 -22.82
C ALA A 6 -36.36 3.88 -21.64
N GLY A 7 -36.73 2.61 -21.44
CA GLY A 7 -36.24 1.76 -20.35
C GLY A 7 -34.84 1.18 -20.58
N GLU A 8 -34.53 0.81 -21.83
CA GLU A 8 -33.34 0.02 -22.14
C GLU A 8 -32.03 0.85 -22.08
N CYS A 9 -32.10 2.16 -22.35
CA CYS A 9 -30.91 3.01 -22.46
C CYS A 9 -30.26 3.38 -21.10
N ARG A 10 -30.88 2.97 -19.98
CA ARG A 10 -30.35 3.21 -18.64
C ARG A 10 -29.46 2.07 -18.13
N SER A 11 -29.59 0.86 -18.68
CA SER A 11 -28.88 -0.34 -18.22
C SER A 11 -27.40 -0.35 -18.65
N VAL A 12 -27.08 0.21 -19.83
CA VAL A 12 -25.73 0.20 -20.42
C VAL A 12 -24.76 1.15 -19.68
N ARG A 13 -25.27 2.13 -18.90
CA ARG A 13 -24.45 3.05 -18.09
C ARG A 13 -24.08 2.52 -16.70
N ARG A 14 -24.31 1.24 -16.42
CA ARG A 14 -23.69 0.52 -15.30
C ARG A 14 -22.43 -0.23 -15.76
N ALA A 15 -21.64 0.34 -16.65
CA ALA A 15 -20.24 -0.06 -16.76
C ALA A 15 -19.55 0.39 -15.47
N ALA A 16 -19.51 -0.54 -14.51
CA ALA A 16 -18.88 -0.44 -13.21
C ALA A 16 -17.39 -0.11 -13.37
N GLY A 17 -17.08 1.16 -13.61
CA GLY A 17 -15.78 1.69 -13.24
C GLY A 17 -15.70 1.60 -11.73
N VAL A 18 -14.80 0.76 -11.19
CA VAL A 18 -14.45 0.78 -9.77
C VAL A 18 -14.34 2.25 -9.37
N PRO A 19 -15.13 2.74 -8.39
CA PRO A 19 -15.14 4.16 -8.10
C PRO A 19 -13.70 4.54 -7.77
N LEU A 20 -13.19 5.62 -8.39
CA LEU A 20 -11.82 6.09 -8.20
C LEU A 20 -11.41 6.10 -6.72
N ARG A 21 -12.38 6.35 -5.84
CA ARG A 21 -12.31 6.29 -4.37
C ARG A 21 -12.00 4.91 -3.81
N ALA A 22 -12.64 3.84 -4.29
CA ALA A 22 -12.35 2.47 -3.86
C ALA A 22 -10.99 1.99 -4.37
N MET A 23 -10.62 2.39 -5.59
CA MET A 23 -9.30 2.09 -6.15
C MET A 23 -8.19 2.82 -5.37
N VAL A 24 -8.32 4.12 -5.13
CA VAL A 24 -7.39 4.88 -4.29
C VAL A 24 -7.31 4.27 -2.89
N ARG A 25 -8.44 3.90 -2.27
CA ARG A 25 -8.44 3.19 -0.98
C ARG A 25 -7.63 1.89 -1.02
N ALA A 26 -7.81 1.05 -2.03
CA ALA A 26 -7.07 -0.20 -2.16
C ALA A 26 -5.56 0.04 -2.30
N TYR A 27 -5.16 0.98 -3.15
CA TYR A 27 -3.75 1.37 -3.33
C TYR A 27 -3.16 1.95 -2.04
N THR A 28 -3.90 2.81 -1.32
CA THR A 28 -3.45 3.38 -0.04
C THR A 28 -3.33 2.32 1.05
N VAL A 29 -4.26 1.37 1.12
CA VAL A 29 -4.19 0.26 2.10
C VAL A 29 -2.96 -0.60 1.80
N ALA A 30 -2.74 -0.97 0.54
CA ALA A 30 -1.55 -1.72 0.15
C ALA A 30 -0.25 -0.98 0.51
N LEU A 31 -0.19 0.34 0.25
CA LEU A 31 0.96 1.17 0.63
C LEU A 31 1.19 1.14 2.15
N LEU A 32 0.15 1.36 2.95
CA LEU A 32 0.24 1.36 4.41
C LEU A 32 0.68 0.01 4.96
N THR A 33 0.21 -1.10 4.39
CA THR A 33 0.64 -2.44 4.78
C THR A 33 2.12 -2.67 4.49
N ILE A 34 2.60 -2.28 3.30
CA ILE A 34 4.03 -2.40 2.94
C ILE A 34 4.88 -1.54 3.87
N LEU A 35 4.47 -0.29 4.11
CA LEU A 35 5.19 0.63 4.98
C LEU A 35 5.22 0.12 6.42
N GLY A 36 4.09 -0.37 6.94
CA GLY A 36 3.99 -0.96 8.27
C GLY A 36 4.90 -2.18 8.42
N PHE A 37 4.92 -3.08 7.44
CA PHE A 37 5.78 -4.25 7.46
C PHE A 37 7.28 -3.89 7.41
N ALA A 38 7.67 -2.93 6.56
CA ALA A 38 9.05 -2.51 6.43
C ALA A 38 9.54 -1.70 7.65
N LEU A 39 8.69 -0.84 8.22
CA LEU A 39 9.03 0.01 9.36
C LEU A 39 8.89 -0.69 10.72
N PHE A 40 8.17 -1.80 10.80
CA PHE A 40 7.98 -2.55 12.04
C PHE A 40 9.30 -2.85 12.79
N PRO A 41 10.32 -3.47 12.16
CA PRO A 41 11.58 -3.74 12.85
C PRO A 41 12.34 -2.46 13.21
N VAL A 42 12.22 -1.39 12.40
CA VAL A 42 12.81 -0.07 12.69
C VAL A 42 12.26 0.52 13.98
N LEU A 43 10.93 0.49 14.13
CA LEU A 43 10.25 0.98 15.33
C LEU A 43 10.61 0.14 16.56
N SER A 44 10.76 -1.18 16.41
CA SER A 44 11.20 -2.06 17.49
C SER A 44 12.56 -1.62 18.06
N VAL A 45 13.56 -1.46 17.20
CA VAL A 45 14.92 -1.04 17.64
C VAL A 45 14.91 0.38 18.19
N LEU A 46 14.12 1.28 17.61
CA LEU A 46 14.00 2.65 18.11
C LEU A 46 13.49 2.68 19.55
N ILE A 47 12.48 1.87 19.88
CA ILE A 47 11.96 1.75 21.25
C ILE A 47 13.05 1.22 22.18
N VAL A 48 13.81 0.20 21.78
CA VAL A 48 14.92 -0.34 22.57
C VAL A 48 15.96 0.74 22.86
N SER A 49 16.38 1.49 21.85
CA SER A 49 17.36 2.57 22.00
C SER A 49 16.89 3.67 22.96
N LEU A 50 15.62 4.05 22.89
CA LEU A 50 15.03 5.06 23.77
C LEU A 50 14.94 4.57 25.22
N VAL A 51 14.46 3.33 25.43
CA VAL A 51 14.28 2.77 26.77
C VAL A 51 15.63 2.47 27.41
N ALA A 52 16.57 1.86 26.68
CA ALA A 52 17.92 1.59 27.15
C ALA A 52 18.68 2.88 27.46
N GLY A 53 18.56 3.89 26.58
CA GLY A 53 19.16 5.21 26.78
C GLY A 53 18.60 5.94 28.01
N ALA A 54 17.30 5.85 28.26
CA ALA A 54 16.67 6.42 29.45
C ALA A 54 17.07 5.67 30.74
N ALA A 55 17.31 4.37 30.66
CA ALA A 55 17.72 3.53 31.79
C ALA A 55 19.25 3.53 32.04
N GLY A 56 20.05 4.04 31.10
CA GLY A 56 21.51 3.96 31.16
C GLY A 56 22.07 2.55 30.93
N CYS A 57 21.28 1.65 30.34
CA CYS A 57 21.68 0.27 30.06
C CYS A 57 22.27 0.15 28.64
N SER A 58 23.23 -0.76 28.47
CA SER A 58 23.69 -1.18 27.16
C SER A 58 23.00 -2.48 26.74
N VAL A 59 22.39 -2.48 25.55
CA VAL A 59 21.77 -3.66 24.95
C VAL A 59 22.76 -4.22 23.93
N ASN A 60 23.17 -5.48 24.13
CA ASN A 60 24.05 -6.19 23.22
C ASN A 60 23.25 -7.20 22.38
N GLU A 61 23.65 -7.40 21.13
CA GLU A 61 23.00 -8.34 20.21
C GLU A 61 23.53 -9.77 20.37
N GLY A 62 24.70 -9.93 21.00
CA GLY A 62 25.35 -11.23 21.20
C GLY A 62 25.04 -11.90 22.55
N SER A 63 24.46 -11.17 23.51
CA SER A 63 24.16 -11.70 24.84
C SER A 63 23.11 -10.85 25.55
N VAL A 64 22.31 -11.50 26.41
CA VAL A 64 21.35 -10.82 27.28
C VAL A 64 22.11 -10.13 28.39
N THR A 65 22.01 -8.80 28.46
CA THR A 65 22.51 -7.98 29.57
C THR A 65 21.35 -7.62 30.49
N PRO A 66 21.45 -7.83 31.82
CA PRO A 66 20.39 -7.46 32.74
C PRO A 66 20.19 -5.94 32.72
N CYS A 67 18.94 -5.50 32.59
CA CYS A 67 18.59 -4.09 32.60
C CYS A 67 17.36 -3.88 33.48
N VAL A 68 17.59 -3.34 34.68
CA VAL A 68 16.55 -3.19 35.70
C VAL A 68 15.94 -1.80 35.59
N ILE A 69 14.66 -1.74 35.20
CA ILE A 69 13.89 -0.50 35.07
C ILE A 69 12.77 -0.57 36.11
N ALA A 70 12.74 0.41 37.02
CA ALA A 70 11.77 0.46 38.12
C ALA A 70 11.70 -0.85 38.97
N GLY A 71 12.83 -1.55 39.10
CA GLY A 71 12.92 -2.80 39.88
C GLY A 71 12.57 -4.09 39.11
N VAL A 72 12.22 -3.99 37.82
CA VAL A 72 11.93 -5.15 36.96
C VAL A 72 13.04 -5.32 35.92
N ASP A 73 13.57 -6.53 35.76
CA ASP A 73 14.55 -6.85 34.71
C ASP A 73 13.87 -6.97 33.35
N MET A 74 14.12 -5.98 32.50
CA MET A 74 13.64 -5.92 31.12
C MET A 74 14.71 -6.33 30.11
N GLY A 75 15.91 -6.74 30.56
CA GLY A 75 17.04 -7.06 29.70
C GLY A 75 16.72 -8.10 28.63
N GLY A 76 16.01 -9.17 29.02
CA GLY A 76 15.56 -10.20 28.07
C GLY A 76 14.59 -9.66 27.01
N LEU A 77 13.65 -8.79 27.39
CA LEU A 77 12.70 -8.20 26.45
C LEU A 77 13.41 -7.25 25.48
N LEU A 78 14.27 -6.36 25.99
CA LEU A 78 15.05 -5.43 25.17
C LEU A 78 15.99 -6.18 24.21
N TYR A 79 16.58 -7.30 24.65
CA TYR A 79 17.36 -8.18 23.79
C TYR A 79 16.51 -8.74 22.65
N THR A 80 15.33 -9.33 22.93
CA THR A 80 14.48 -9.86 21.86
C THR A 80 14.06 -8.79 20.87
N MET A 81 13.68 -7.60 21.34
CA MET A 81 13.31 -6.46 20.50
C MET A 81 14.49 -5.89 19.69
N GLY A 82 15.71 -5.96 20.23
CA GLY A 82 16.95 -5.60 19.55
C GLY A 82 17.31 -6.61 18.45
N VAL A 83 17.19 -7.91 18.73
CA VAL A 83 17.41 -8.98 17.75
C VAL A 83 16.39 -8.93 16.62
N LEU A 84 15.15 -8.49 16.87
CA LEU A 84 14.17 -8.20 15.81
C LEU A 84 14.67 -7.12 14.84
N GLY A 85 15.64 -6.29 15.23
CA GLY A 85 16.34 -5.37 14.34
C GLY A 85 17.05 -6.06 13.17
N TRP A 86 17.52 -7.30 13.35
CA TRP A 86 18.13 -8.08 12.26
C TRP A 86 17.15 -8.36 11.12
N LEU A 87 15.85 -8.36 11.41
CA LEU A 87 14.84 -8.46 10.36
C LEU A 87 14.95 -7.30 9.38
N MET A 88 15.48 -6.12 9.75
CA MET A 88 15.71 -5.01 8.82
C MET A 88 16.56 -5.41 7.61
N VAL A 89 17.54 -6.29 7.80
CA VAL A 89 18.40 -6.77 6.70
C VAL A 89 17.58 -7.44 5.60
N ALA A 90 16.51 -8.15 5.98
CA ALA A 90 15.61 -8.81 5.04
C ALA A 90 14.40 -7.93 4.66
N THR A 91 13.80 -7.21 5.60
CA THR A 91 12.57 -6.44 5.36
C THR A 91 12.82 -5.18 4.55
N ILE A 92 14.01 -4.56 4.62
CA ILE A 92 14.37 -3.41 3.78
C ILE A 92 14.40 -3.79 2.29
N PRO A 93 15.17 -4.81 1.83
CA PRO A 93 15.18 -5.17 0.42
C PRO A 93 13.84 -5.72 -0.06
N VAL A 94 13.16 -6.55 0.76
CA VAL A 94 11.82 -7.07 0.42
C VAL A 94 10.80 -5.93 0.34
N GLY A 95 10.81 -5.00 1.29
CA GLY A 95 9.95 -3.82 1.31
C GLY A 95 10.20 -2.91 0.11
N ALA A 96 11.47 -2.71 -0.27
CA ALA A 96 11.84 -1.96 -1.46
C ALA A 96 11.32 -2.62 -2.75
N MET A 97 11.43 -3.95 -2.87
CA MET A 97 10.87 -4.70 -4.00
C MET A 97 9.34 -4.59 -4.07
N LEU A 98 8.66 -4.70 -2.92
CA LEU A 98 7.20 -4.55 -2.84
C LEU A 98 6.75 -3.14 -3.22
N LEU A 99 7.45 -2.11 -2.73
CA LEU A 99 7.19 -0.72 -3.10
C LEU A 99 7.40 -0.49 -4.60
N ALA A 100 8.50 -1.00 -5.16
CA ALA A 100 8.80 -0.88 -6.59
C ALA A 100 7.72 -1.56 -7.44
N GLY A 101 7.30 -2.78 -7.07
CA GLY A 101 6.22 -3.50 -7.75
C GLY A 101 4.88 -2.77 -7.67
N TRP A 102 4.53 -2.25 -6.49
CA TRP A 102 3.33 -1.45 -6.29
C TRP A 102 3.33 -0.18 -7.17
N LEU A 103 4.48 0.51 -7.24
CA LEU A 103 4.65 1.71 -8.05
C LEU A 103 4.51 1.40 -9.55
N ALA A 104 5.13 0.31 -10.00
CA ALA A 104 5.04 -0.16 -11.39
C ALA A 104 3.60 -0.50 -11.77
N LEU A 105 2.84 -1.18 -10.90
CA LEU A 105 1.42 -1.48 -11.12
C LEU A 105 0.58 -0.20 -11.18
N LEU A 106 0.82 0.75 -10.29
CA LEU A 106 0.12 2.04 -10.28
C LEU A 106 0.36 2.81 -11.59
N LEU A 107 1.64 2.93 -11.99
CA LEU A 107 2.04 3.63 -13.20
C LEU A 107 1.52 2.93 -14.46
N GLY A 108 1.65 1.60 -14.55
CA GLY A 108 1.16 0.81 -15.68
C GLY A 108 -0.36 0.94 -15.84
N HIS A 109 -1.11 0.90 -14.73
CA HIS A 109 -2.55 1.10 -14.76
C HIS A 109 -2.93 2.53 -15.19
N LEU A 110 -2.21 3.55 -14.71
CA LEU A 110 -2.46 4.94 -15.08
C LEU A 110 -2.16 5.19 -16.57
N ALA A 111 -1.04 4.65 -17.06
CA ALA A 111 -0.65 4.70 -18.47
C ALA A 111 -1.69 4.00 -19.36
N TRP A 112 -2.10 2.79 -19.01
CA TRP A 112 -3.13 2.06 -19.75
C TRP A 112 -4.46 2.82 -19.83
N ARG A 113 -4.86 3.45 -18.73
CA ARG A 113 -6.06 4.30 -18.70
C ARG A 113 -5.92 5.51 -19.62
N HIS A 114 -4.74 6.13 -19.67
CA HIS A 114 -4.48 7.26 -20.55
C HIS A 114 -4.49 6.85 -22.03
N PHE A 115 -3.87 5.73 -22.38
CA PHE A 115 -3.90 5.20 -23.76
C PHE A 115 -5.30 4.81 -24.21
N ARG A 116 -6.12 4.21 -23.33
CA ARG A 116 -7.52 3.88 -23.66
C ARG A 116 -8.40 5.10 -23.91
N GLN A 117 -8.11 6.25 -23.31
CA GLN A 117 -8.87 7.48 -23.55
C GLN A 117 -8.60 8.05 -24.96
N LYS A 118 -7.38 7.91 -25.46
CA LYS A 118 -7.03 8.35 -26.83
C LYS A 118 -7.62 7.45 -27.91
N ALA A 119 -7.87 6.18 -27.57
CA ALA A 119 -8.37 5.17 -28.50
C ALA A 119 -9.89 5.15 -28.66
N LYS A 120 -10.65 6.11 -28.14
CA LYS A 120 -12.09 6.23 -28.44
C LYS A 120 -12.20 7.09 -29.72
N PRO A 121 -12.36 6.50 -30.91
CA PRO A 121 -12.62 7.27 -32.10
C PRO A 121 -13.99 7.94 -31.87
N ILE A 122 -14.08 9.22 -32.22
CA ILE A 122 -15.39 9.86 -32.35
C ILE A 122 -16.03 9.17 -33.55
N ASP A 123 -16.75 8.08 -33.32
CA ASP A 123 -17.78 7.61 -34.24
C ASP A 123 -18.82 8.73 -34.28
N THR A 124 -18.56 9.71 -35.14
CA THR A 124 -19.62 10.52 -35.71
C THR A 124 -20.33 9.52 -36.61
N PRO A 125 -21.56 9.08 -36.28
CA PRO A 125 -22.33 8.33 -37.25
C PRO A 125 -22.43 9.23 -38.47
N GLU A 126 -21.75 8.81 -39.53
CA GLU A 126 -21.97 9.32 -40.87
C GLU A 126 -23.45 9.12 -41.12
N ARG A 127 -24.20 10.21 -40.90
CA ARG A 127 -25.61 10.33 -41.18
C ARG A 127 -25.76 10.31 -42.68
N THR A 128 -25.57 9.12 -43.22
CA THR A 128 -26.19 8.61 -44.44
C THR A 128 -27.68 8.40 -44.11
N ASP A 129 -28.34 9.51 -43.77
CA ASP A 129 -29.72 9.74 -44.17
C ASP A 129 -29.54 10.34 -45.58
N ARG A 130 -29.53 9.59 -46.68
CA ARG A 130 -30.61 8.70 -47.13
C ARG A 130 -31.96 9.37 -46.91
N GLN A 131 -32.65 9.53 -48.04
CA GLN A 131 -34.06 9.83 -48.21
C GLN A 131 -34.32 11.34 -48.34
N ALA A 132 -34.27 11.88 -49.56
CA ALA A 132 -35.28 11.76 -50.64
C ALA A 132 -36.30 12.89 -50.55
#